data_AF-A0A351H4Z8-F1
#
_entry.id   AF-A0A351H4Z8-F1
#
_cell.length_a   1.000
_cell.length_b   1.000
_cell.length_c   1.000
_cell.angle_alpha   90.00
_cell.angle_beta   90.00
_cell.angle_gamma   90.00
#
_symmetry.space_group_name_H-M   'P 1'
#
loop_
_entity.id
_entity.type
_entity.pdbx_description
1 polymer ?
#
loop_
_entity_poly.entity_id
_entity_poly.type
_entity_poly.pdbx_seq_one_letter_code
_entity_poly.pdbx_strand_id
1 'polypeptide(L)' 'MIIKNAFGYKNGKIIREDYDLSVGGVGFLSDFNNVYIFPAFCDVHVHFREPGFFYKETIKTGSLAAARGGYTDVCTMPNL' A
#
# COMPACT_ATOMS: atom_id res chain seq x y z
N MET A 1 10.40 -7.59 12.70
CA MET A 1 9.00 -7.68 13.16
C MET A 1 8.47 -8.97 12.61
N ILE A 2 8.05 -9.88 13.49
CA ILE A 2 7.67 -11.22 13.06
C ILE A 2 6.14 -11.26 12.91
N ILE A 3 5.67 -11.51 11.68
CA ILE A 3 4.26 -11.81 11.42
C ILE A 3 4.13 -13.33 11.40
N LYS A 4 3.43 -13.88 12.39
CA LYS A 4 3.24 -15.33 12.52
C LYS A 4 2.04 -15.80 11.70
N ASN A 5 2.13 -17.00 11.14
CA ASN A 5 1.05 -17.70 10.46
C ASN A 5 0.40 -16.92 9.30
N ALA A 6 1.13 -16.03 8.64
CA ALA A 6 0.60 -15.17 7.58
C ALA A 6 0.45 -15.92 6.26
N PHE A 7 -0.54 -15.52 5.47
CA PHE A 7 -0.66 -15.91 4.07
C PHE A 7 0.13 -14.94 3.20
N GLY A 8 1.08 -15.44 2.42
CA GLY A 8 1.83 -14.66 1.44
C GLY A 8 1.70 -15.26 0.03
N TYR A 9 1.87 -14.43 -0.99
CA TYR A 9 1.83 -14.85 -2.39
C TYR A 9 3.25 -14.87 -2.98
N LYS A 10 3.72 -16.05 -3.38
CA LYS A 10 5.07 -16.25 -3.93
C LYS A 10 5.00 -17.21 -5.12
N ASN A 11 5.59 -16.82 -6.25
CA ASN A 11 5.68 -17.65 -7.46
C ASN A 11 4.34 -18.26 -7.91
N GLY A 12 3.26 -17.47 -7.90
CA GLY A 12 1.95 -17.94 -8.36
C GLY A 12 1.12 -18.71 -7.33
N LYS A 13 1.59 -18.88 -6.10
CA LYS A 13 0.91 -19.67 -5.06
C LYS A 13 0.78 -18.89 -3.77
N ILE A 14 -0.34 -19.13 -3.07
CA ILE A 14 -0.53 -18.67 -1.69
C ILE A 14 0.13 -19.69 -0.75
N ILE A 15 1.05 -19.23 0.08
CA ILE A 15 1.78 -20.03 1.08
C ILE A 15 1.51 -19.47 2.47
N ARG A 16 1.57 -20.34 3.49
CA ARG A 16 1.41 -19.95 4.89
C ARG A 16 2.76 -20.09 5.59
N GLU A 17 3.35 -18.98 6.01
CA GLU A 17 4.66 -18.96 6.66
C GLU A 17 4.78 -17.78 7.65
N ASP A 18 5.81 -17.83 8.49
CA ASP A 18 6.17 -16.71 9.36
C ASP A 18 7.09 -15.76 8.58
N TYR A 19 6.80 -14.45 8.60
CA TYR A 19 7.62 -13.43 7.94
C TYR A 19 8.34 -12.57 8.98
N ASP A 20 9.66 -12.46 8.86
CA ASP A 20 10.42 -11.44 9.59
C ASP A 20 10.66 -10.22 8.72
N LEU A 21 9.96 -9.13 9.03
CA LEU A 21 10.19 -7.83 8.43
C LEU A 21 11.14 -7.02 9.29
N SER A 22 12.40 -6.93 8.88
CA SER A 22 13.36 -5.98 9.45
C SER A 22 13.09 -4.56 8.93
N VAL A 23 12.11 -3.88 9.52
CA VAL A 23 11.84 -2.48 9.18
C VAL A 23 12.88 -1.60 9.88
N GLY A 24 13.70 -0.89 9.11
CA GLY A 24 14.67 0.07 9.62
C GLY A 24 13.98 1.23 10.34
N GLY A 25 13.86 1.13 11.66
CA GLY A 25 13.71 2.25 12.58
C GLY A 25 12.53 3.19 12.36
N VAL A 26 11.30 2.74 12.61
CA VAL A 26 10.29 3.47 13.42
C VAL A 26 9.41 2.39 14.06
N GLY A 27 9.34 2.35 15.38
CA GLY A 27 8.61 1.32 16.11
C GLY A 27 7.12 1.35 15.80
N PHE A 28 6.62 0.30 15.13
CA PHE A 28 5.21 -0.02 15.12
C PHE A 28 4.97 -1.16 16.10
N LEU A 29 4.49 -0.79 17.29
CA LEU A 29 3.85 -1.73 18.22
C LEU A 29 2.46 -2.02 17.67
N SER A 30 2.32 -3.07 16.88
CA SER A 30 1.00 -3.55 16.46
C SER A 30 1.06 -5.06 16.37
N ASP A 31 0.23 -5.73 17.15
CA ASP A 31 0.09 -7.17 17.11
C ASP A 31 -0.73 -7.55 15.87
N PHE A 32 -0.06 -7.97 14.79
CA PHE A 32 -0.68 -8.31 13.50
C PHE A 32 -1.23 -9.74 13.50
N ASN A 33 -2.03 -10.08 14.51
CA ASN A 33 -2.73 -11.37 14.54
C ASN A 33 -3.98 -11.32 13.65
N ASN A 34 -4.25 -12.41 12.91
CA ASN A 34 -5.41 -12.56 12.03
C ASN A 34 -5.52 -11.53 10.88
N VAL A 35 -4.39 -11.01 10.40
CA VAL A 35 -4.36 -10.14 9.22
C VAL A 35 -3.98 -10.92 7.96
N TYR A 36 -4.42 -10.42 6.81
CA TYR A 36 -3.96 -10.89 5.50
C TYR A 36 -2.93 -9.92 4.96
N ILE A 37 -1.77 -10.44 4.54
CA ILE A 37 -0.74 -9.65 3.86
C ILE A 37 -0.92 -9.86 2.37
N PHE A 38 -1.15 -8.78 1.65
CA PHE A 38 -1.17 -8.79 0.20
C PHE A 38 0.09 -8.11 -0.35
N PRO A 39 0.55 -8.47 -1.56
CA PRO A 39 1.42 -7.59 -2.32
C PRO A 39 0.80 -6.21 -2.42
N ALA A 40 1.63 -5.17 -2.45
CA ALA A 40 1.13 -3.82 -2.65
C ALA A 40 0.35 -3.70 -3.95
N PHE A 41 -0.74 -2.95 -3.93
CA PHE A 41 -1.59 -2.76 -5.10
C PHE A 41 -1.01 -1.70 -6.03
N CYS A 42 -1.35 -1.82 -7.31
CA CYS A 42 -1.04 -0.85 -8.34
C CYS A 42 -2.35 -0.37 -8.97
N ASP A 43 -2.60 0.95 -8.94
CA ASP A 43 -3.77 1.57 -9.56
C ASP A 43 -3.38 2.23 -10.88
N VAL A 44 -3.84 1.67 -11.99
CA VAL A 44 -3.51 2.17 -13.33
C VAL A 44 -4.34 3.40 -13.73
N HIS A 45 -5.29 3.85 -12.91
CA HIS A 45 -6.20 4.93 -13.28
C HIS A 45 -6.64 5.79 -12.09
N VAL A 46 -5.86 6.84 -11.80
CA VAL A 46 -6.22 7.84 -10.78
C VAL A 46 -6.21 9.28 -11.33
N HIS A 47 -6.84 10.21 -10.63
CA HIS A 47 -6.90 11.63 -11.01
C HIS A 47 -6.52 12.50 -9.81
N PHE A 48 -5.27 12.97 -9.75
CA PHE A 48 -4.77 13.78 -8.63
C PHE A 48 -5.06 15.28 -8.78
N ARG A 49 -5.56 15.73 -9.94
CA ARG A 49 -6.08 17.08 -10.15
C ARG A 49 -5.08 18.23 -9.91
N GLU A 50 -3.82 17.89 -9.71
CA GLU A 50 -2.69 18.81 -9.62
C GLU A 50 -1.78 18.61 -10.82
N PRO A 51 -1.41 19.69 -11.55
CA PRO A 51 -1.80 21.10 -11.31
C PRO A 51 -3.27 21.41 -11.66
N GLY A 52 -3.80 22.57 -11.25
CA GLY A 52 -5.08 23.13 -11.73
C GLY A 52 -6.27 23.07 -10.77
N PHE A 53 -6.81 21.88 -10.50
CA PHE A 53 -8.00 21.70 -9.66
C PHE A 53 -7.63 21.28 -8.23
N PHE A 54 -6.72 22.04 -7.59
CA PHE A 54 -6.22 21.80 -6.22
C PHE A 54 -7.32 21.72 -5.14
N TYR A 55 -8.47 22.33 -5.38
CA TYR A 55 -9.63 22.25 -4.48
C TYR A 55 -10.30 20.87 -4.49
N LYS A 56 -10.03 20.04 -5.50
CA LYS A 56 -10.51 18.66 -5.59
C LYS A 56 -9.52 17.70 -4.95
N GLU A 57 -8.26 17.77 -5.36
CA GLU A 57 -7.20 16.87 -4.91
C GLU A 57 -5.81 17.45 -5.18
N THR A 58 -4.79 16.99 -4.46
CA THR A 58 -3.36 17.29 -4.68
C THR A 58 -2.56 15.99 -4.80
N ILE A 59 -1.35 16.05 -5.34
CA ILE A 59 -0.42 14.91 -5.36
C ILE A 59 -0.20 14.38 -3.94
N LYS A 60 -0.06 15.29 -2.95
CA LYS A 60 0.17 14.93 -1.55
C LYS A 60 -1.04 14.20 -0.94
N THR A 61 -2.24 14.76 -1.06
CA THR A 61 -3.43 14.20 -0.44
C THR A 61 -3.90 12.93 -1.16
N GLY A 62 -3.84 12.90 -2.49
CA GLY A 62 -4.15 11.71 -3.30
C GLY A 62 -3.20 10.55 -3.07
N SER A 63 -1.89 10.79 -2.98
CA SER A 63 -0.92 9.72 -2.67
C SER A 63 -1.06 9.17 -1.24
N LEU A 64 -1.38 10.02 -0.26
CA LEU A 64 -1.69 9.55 1.10
C LEU A 64 -2.98 8.71 1.14
N ALA A 65 -4.00 9.09 0.37
CA ALA A 65 -5.23 8.30 0.23
C ALA A 65 -4.94 6.94 -0.43
N ALA A 66 -4.13 6.91 -1.49
CA ALA A 66 -3.70 5.68 -2.15
C ALA A 66 -2.94 4.74 -1.19
N ALA A 67 -1.96 5.28 -0.46
CA ALA A 67 -1.20 4.52 0.55
C ALA A 67 -2.11 3.95 1.65
N ARG A 68 -3.09 4.73 2.11
CA ARG A 68 -4.09 4.26 3.09
C ARG A 68 -4.97 3.13 2.53
N GLY A 69 -5.19 3.11 1.22
CA GLY A 69 -5.91 2.05 0.50
C GLY A 69 -5.07 0.80 0.19
N GLY A 70 -3.77 0.80 0.48
CA GLY A 70 -2.87 -0.32 0.18
C GLY A 70 -2.20 -0.26 -1.18
N TYR A 71 -2.26 0.89 -1.87
CA TYR A 71 -1.55 1.11 -3.14
C TYR A 71 -0.17 1.72 -2.89
N THR A 72 0.86 1.16 -3.52
CA THR A 72 2.20 1.76 -3.54
C THR A 72 2.51 2.48 -4.85
N ASP A 73 1.84 2.07 -5.92
CA ASP A 73 2.06 2.56 -7.27
C ASP A 73 0.71 3.01 -7.86
N VAL A 74 0.69 4.21 -8.43
CA VAL A 74 -0.51 4.80 -9.03
C VAL A 74 -0.15 5.54 -10.33
N CYS A 75 -0.98 5.41 -11.35
CA CYS A 75 -0.83 6.08 -12.64
C CYS A 75 -1.85 7.21 -12.77
N THR A 76 -1.40 8.45 -12.64
CA THR A 76 -2.25 9.63 -12.78
C THR A 76 -2.58 9.89 -14.25
N MET A 77 -3.86 10.12 -14.55
CA MET A 77 -4.31 10.42 -15.90
C MET A 77 -3.98 11.86 -16.30
N PRO A 78 -3.72 12.12 -17.60
CA PRO A 78 -3.24 13.42 -18.10
C PRO A 78 -4.37 14.45 -18.33
N ASN A 79 -5.51 14.32 -17.66
CA ASN A 79 -6.65 15.23 -17.78
C ASN A 79 -6.87 16.02 -16.48
N LEU A 80 -6.69 17.33 -16.56
CA LEU A 80 -7.21 18.26 -15.55
C LEU A 80 -8.74 18.16 -15.50
#